data_AF-A0A8D9PAQ3-F1
#
_entry.id   AF-A0A8D9PAQ3-F1
#
_cell.length_a   1.000
_cell.length_b   1.000
_cell.length_c   1.000
_cell.angle_alpha   90.00
_cell.angle_beta   90.00
_cell.angle_gamma   90.00
#
_symmetry.space_group_name_H-M   'P 1'
#
loop_
_entity.id
_entity.type
_entity.pdbx_description
1 polymer ?
#
loop_
_entity_poly.entity_id
_entity_poly.type
_entity_poly.pdbx_seq_one_letter_code
_entity_poly.pdbx_strand_id
1 'polypeptide(L)' 'MTLTETQKEIVTLLIEGKTNQQIADQLCFSVDKIKKDLKVIYKYFGIKGPAETKRAVLVREIVKIEMSKLMM' A
#
# COMPACT_ATOMS: atom_id res chain seq x y z
N MET A 1 -10.02 -3.63 -11.73
CA MET A 1 -9.28 -4.48 -10.76
C MET A 1 -9.54 -3.92 -9.38
N THR A 2 -9.75 -4.76 -8.38
CA THR A 2 -10.03 -4.35 -7.00
C THR A 2 -8.92 -4.95 -6.14
N LEU A 3 -8.37 -4.18 -5.21
CA LEU A 3 -7.37 -4.70 -4.25
C LEU A 3 -8.00 -5.84 -3.45
N THR A 4 -7.28 -6.96 -3.33
CA THR A 4 -7.69 -8.06 -2.44
C THR A 4 -7.61 -7.60 -0.98
N GLU A 5 -8.28 -8.31 -0.06
CA GLU A 5 -8.23 -7.99 1.38
C GLU A 5 -6.80 -7.93 1.89
N THR A 6 -5.97 -8.92 1.52
CA THR A 6 -4.55 -8.94 1.85
C THR A 6 -3.79 -7.72 1.32
N GLN A 7 -4.09 -7.27 0.11
CA GLN A 7 -3.45 -6.07 -0.46
C GLN A 7 -3.91 -4.81 0.24
N LYS A 8 -5.17 -4.73 0.68
CA LYS A 8 -5.65 -3.61 1.50
C LYS A 8 -4.91 -3.58 2.83
N GLU A 9 -4.77 -4.72 3.51
CA GLU A 9 -4.00 -4.82 4.77
C GLU A 9 -2.54 -4.39 4.61
N ILE A 10 -1.86 -4.87 3.56
CA ILE A 10 -0.49 -4.44 3.25
C ILE A 10 -0.40 -2.92 3.13
N VAL A 11 -1.39 -2.30 2.50
CA VAL A 11 -1.42 -0.86 2.29
C VAL A 11 -1.74 -0.12 3.58
N THR A 12 -2.67 -0.60 4.39
CA THR A 12 -2.97 -0.05 5.72
C THR A 12 -1.71 -0.02 6.59
N LEU A 13 -1.01 -1.15 6.71
CA LEU A 13 0.22 -1.24 7.51
C LEU A 13 1.32 -0.32 6.97
N LEU A 14 1.38 -0.14 5.65
CA LEU A 14 2.33 0.78 5.02
C LEU A 14 2.01 2.24 5.33
N ILE A 15 0.73 2.61 5.42
CA ILE A 15 0.27 3.95 5.82
C ILE A 15 0.59 4.21 7.30
N GLU A 16 0.47 3.19 8.15
CA GLU A 16 0.89 3.24 9.56
C GLU A 16 2.42 3.37 9.74
N GLY A 17 3.19 3.44 8.65
CA GLY A 17 4.64 3.64 8.68
C GLY A 17 5.43 2.35 8.90
N LYS A 18 4.80 1.17 8.85
CA LYS A 18 5.50 -0.11 8.98
C LYS A 18 6.45 -0.33 7.80
N THR A 19 7.60 -0.94 8.09
CA THR A 19 8.55 -1.37 7.07
C THR A 19 8.06 -2.64 6.38
N ASN A 20 8.56 -2.92 5.17
CA ASN A 20 8.22 -4.15 4.44
C ASN A 20 8.53 -5.42 5.25
N GLN A 21 9.54 -5.38 6.12
CA GLN A 21 9.86 -6.49 7.03
C GLN A 21 8.81 -6.64 8.13
N GLN A 22 8.38 -5.55 8.76
CA GLN A 22 7.33 -5.59 9.79
C GLN A 22 5.98 -6.03 9.19
N ILE A 23 5.66 -5.58 7.98
CA ILE A 23 4.45 -6.01 7.26
C ILE A 23 4.51 -7.50 6.95
N ALA A 24 5.66 -7.99 6.49
CA ALA A 24 5.89 -9.39 6.20
C ALA A 24 5.73 -10.26 7.47
N ASP A 25 6.34 -9.83 8.57
CA ASP A 25 6.23 -10.48 9.88
C ASP A 25 4.78 -10.51 10.38
N GLN A 26 4.10 -9.37 10.37
CA GLN A 26 2.73 -9.22 10.87
C GLN A 26 1.69 -10.01 10.04
N LEU A 27 1.93 -10.19 8.74
CA LEU A 27 1.06 -10.95 7.84
C LEU A 27 1.53 -12.40 7.61
N CYS A 28 2.57 -12.87 8.32
CA CYS A 28 3.19 -14.18 8.11
C CYS A 28 3.56 -14.47 6.63
N PHE A 29 4.03 -13.46 5.91
CA PHE A 29 4.47 -13.57 4.53
C PHE A 29 5.96 -13.32 4.38
N SER A 30 6.54 -13.75 3.27
CA SER A 30 7.90 -13.37 2.91
C SER A 30 7.98 -11.91 2.46
N VAL A 31 9.09 -11.23 2.75
CA VAL A 31 9.34 -9.84 2.30
C VAL A 31 9.23 -9.72 0.77
N ASP A 32 9.68 -10.72 0.01
CA ASP A 32 9.53 -10.77 -1.44
C ASP A 32 8.08 -10.82 -1.90
N LYS A 33 7.21 -11.48 -1.14
CA LYS A 33 5.78 -11.48 -1.40
C LYS A 33 5.21 -10.07 -1.20
N ILE A 34 5.53 -9.36 -0.11
CA ILE A 34 5.03 -7.98 0.04
C ILE A 34 5.59 -7.06 -1.04
N LYS A 35 6.86 -7.20 -1.43
CA LYS A 35 7.43 -6.43 -2.56
C LYS A 35 6.68 -6.67 -3.87
N LYS A 36 6.28 -7.91 -4.14
CA LYS A 36 5.51 -8.29 -5.32
C LYS A 36 4.10 -7.70 -5.27
N ASP A 37 3.41 -7.84 -4.14
CA ASP A 37 2.08 -7.26 -3.93
C ASP A 37 2.12 -5.72 -4.04
N LEU A 38 3.12 -5.06 -3.43
CA LEU A 38 3.33 -3.62 -3.55
C LEU A 38 3.56 -3.17 -5.00
N LYS A 39 4.30 -3.93 -5.81
CA LYS A 39 4.44 -3.62 -7.25
C LYS A 39 3.09 -3.65 -7.97
N VAL A 40 2.22 -4.60 -7.65
CA VAL A 40 0.87 -4.69 -8.22
C VAL A 40 0.03 -3.50 -7.78
N ILE A 41 0.07 -3.15 -6.49
CA ILE A 41 -0.61 -1.99 -5.91
C ILE A 41 -0.17 -0.70 -6.61
N TYR A 42 1.15 -0.44 -6.69
CA TYR A 42 1.65 0.77 -7.36
C TYR A 42 1.27 0.83 -8.82
N LYS A 43 1.28 -0.32 -9.53
CA LYS A 43 0.82 -0.39 -10.93
C LYS A 43 -0.66 -0.08 -11.05
N TYR A 44 -1.48 -0.54 -10.11
CA TYR A 44 -2.91 -0.28 -10.07
C TYR A 44 -3.22 1.21 -9.89
N PHE A 45 -2.53 1.88 -8.96
CA PHE A 45 -2.66 3.34 -8.76
C PHE A 45 -1.88 4.17 -9.79
N GLY A 46 -1.21 3.56 -10.77
CA GLY A 46 -0.43 4.27 -11.78
C GLY A 46 0.81 5.00 -11.25
N ILE A 47 1.29 4.65 -10.06
CA ILE A 47 2.37 5.37 -9.37
C ILE A 47 3.72 4.97 -9.97
N LYS A 48 4.41 5.97 -10.54
CA LYS A 48 5.77 5.84 -11.09
C LYS A 48 6.74 6.71 -10.26
N GLY A 49 7.97 6.25 -10.11
CA GLY A 49 9.01 6.98 -9.36
C GLY A 49 9.90 6.10 -8.49
N PRO A 50 10.86 6.70 -7.77
CA PRO A 50 11.70 6.01 -6.79
C PRO A 50 10.87 5.55 -5.56
N ALA A 51 11.43 4.63 -4.77
CA ALA A 51 10.71 3.94 -3.70
C ALA A 51 10.12 4.90 -2.63
N GLU A 52 10.84 5.97 -2.30
CA GLU A 52 10.39 7.00 -1.36
C GLU A 52 9.17 7.76 -1.88
N THR A 53 9.22 8.23 -3.13
CA THR A 53 8.10 8.94 -3.77
C THR A 53 6.87 8.04 -3.91
N LYS A 54 7.06 6.74 -4.19
CA LYS A 54 5.95 5.79 -4.35
C LYS A 54 5.09 5.67 -3.09
N ARG A 55 5.71 5.65 -1.91
CA ARG A 55 4.95 5.59 -0.65
C ARG A 55 4.18 6.88 -0.40
N ALA A 56 4.83 8.04 -0.54
CA ALA A 56 4.19 9.33 -0.31
C ALA A 56 2.98 9.54 -1.24
N VAL A 57 3.11 9.14 -2.51
CA VAL A 57 2.00 9.24 -3.48
C VAL A 57 0.87 8.26 -3.13
N LEU A 58 1.18 7.03 -2.73
CA LEU A 58 0.16 6.05 -2.34
C LEU A 58 -0.64 6.51 -1.11
N VAL A 59 0.06 7.01 -0.08
CA VAL A 59 -0.57 7.58 1.11
C VAL A 59 -1.49 8.74 0.73
N ARG A 60 -1.02 9.67 -0.12
CA ARG A 60 -1.83 10.81 -0.59
C ARG A 60 -3.10 10.37 -1.32
N GLU A 61 -3.00 9.40 -2.21
CA GLU A 61 -4.16 8.91 -2.97
C GLU A 61 -5.18 8.20 -2.07
N ILE A 62 -4.73 7.47 -1.06
CA ILE A 62 -5.64 6.78 -0.13
C ILE A 62 -6.29 7.75 0.84
N VAL A 63 -5.54 8.72 1.36
CA VAL A 63 -6.11 9.78 2.19
C VAL A 63 -7.18 10.55 1.40
N LYS A 64 -6.98 10.83 0.11
CA LYS A 64 -8.04 11.43 -0.73
C LYS A 64 -9.28 10.54 -0.80
N ILE A 65 -9.12 9.23 -1.02
CA ILE A 65 -10.24 8.30 -1.13
C ILE A 65 -11.02 8.24 0.19
N GLU A 66 -10.33 8.12 1.33
CA GLU A 66 -10.95 8.04 2.65
C GLU A 66 -11.61 9.37 3.05
N MET A 67 -10.95 10.51 2.80
CA MET A 67 -11.53 11.84 3.06
C MET A 67 -12.75 12.10 2.18
N SER A 68 -12.75 11.64 0.92
CA SER A 68 -13.94 11.71 0.07
C SER A 68 -15.10 10.88 0.60
N LYS A 69 -14.85 9.74 1.28
CA LYS A 69 -15.92 8.94 1.92
C LYS A 69 -16.47 9.62 3.18
N LEU A 70 -15.64 10.36 3.91
CA LEU A 70 -16.04 11.14 5.10
C LEU A 70 -16.88 12.37 4.74
N MET A 71 -16.78 12.86 3.50
CA MET A 71 -17.54 14.01 2.99
C MET A 71 -18.86 13.61 2.29
N MET A 72 -19.26 12.33 2.37
CA MET A 72 -20.53 11.81 1.83
C MET A 72 -21.55 11.50 2.92
#